data_AF-A0A923VU43-F1
#
_entry.id   AF-A0A923VU43-F1
#
_cell.length_a   1.000
_cell.length_b   1.000
_cell.length_c   1.000
_cell.angle_alpha   90.00
_cell.angle_beta   90.00
_cell.angle_gamma   90.00
#
_symmetry.space_group_name_H-M   'P 1'
#
loop_
_entity.id
_entity.type
_entity.pdbx_description
1 polymer ?
#
loop_
_entity_poly.entity_id
_entity_poly.type
_entity_poly.pdbx_seq_one_letter_code
_entity_poly.pdbx_strand_id
1 'polypeptide(L)' 'MQNIPSVDLRDFLSDDPTRKQKFVNEIGKAFEDIGFVALKGHFLNDQ' A
#
# COMPACT_ATOMS: atom_id res chain seq x y z
N MET A 1 4.68 -8.85 -17.89
CA MET A 1 4.60 -7.46 -17.40
C MET A 1 4.83 -7.52 -15.91
N GLN A 2 5.86 -6.88 -15.37
CA GLN A 2 6.01 -6.78 -13.91
C GLN A 2 4.92 -5.83 -13.41
N ASN A 3 3.94 -6.37 -12.70
CA ASN A 3 2.92 -5.54 -12.08
C ASN A 3 3.56 -4.87 -10.87
N ILE A 4 3.56 -3.54 -10.86
CA ILE A 4 3.97 -2.78 -9.68
C ILE A 4 2.96 -3.08 -8.56
N PRO A 5 3.41 -3.59 -7.40
CA PRO A 5 2.55 -3.77 -6.23
C PRO A 5 1.91 -2.43 -5.87
N SER A 6 0.61 -2.45 -5.60
CA SER A 6 -0.12 -1.27 -5.20
C SER A 6 -0.84 -1.51 -3.89
N VAL A 7 -0.68 -0.57 -2.96
CA VAL A 7 -1.31 -0.59 -1.64
C VAL A 7 -2.17 0.65 -1.45
N ASP A 8 -3.12 0.59 -0.54
CA ASP A 8 -4.05 1.70 -0.25
C ASP A 8 -3.82 2.25 1.16
N LEU A 9 -3.46 3.53 1.26
CA LEU A 9 -3.21 4.19 2.55
C LEU A 9 -4.42 4.13 3.48
N ARG A 10 -5.64 4.02 2.94
CA ARG A 10 -6.88 3.89 3.72
C ARG A 10 -6.93 2.58 4.52
N ASP A 11 -6.23 1.53 4.08
CA ASP A 11 -6.12 0.29 4.85
C ASP A 11 -5.23 0.48 6.08
N PHE A 12 -4.17 1.28 5.98
CA PHE A 12 -3.34 1.64 7.13
C PHE A 12 -4.06 2.53 8.14
N LEU A 13 -4.89 3.45 7.66
CA LEU A 13 -5.65 4.39 8.49
C LEU A 13 -6.96 3.80 9.02
N SER A 14 -7.32 2.59 8.62
CA SER A 14 -8.51 1.89 9.11
C SER A 14 -8.38 1.54 10.60
N ASP A 15 -9.51 1.60 11.32
CA ASP A 15 -9.62 1.09 12.70
C ASP A 15 -9.63 -0.45 12.74
N ASP A 16 -9.83 -1.10 11.59
CA ASP A 16 -9.71 -2.54 11.43
C ASP A 16 -8.23 -2.99 11.49
N PRO A 17 -7.81 -3.75 12.52
CA PRO A 17 -6.43 -4.20 12.68
C PRO A 17 -5.98 -5.17 11.58
N THR A 18 -6.90 -5.95 11.00
CA THR A 18 -6.59 -6.86 9.90
C THR A 18 -6.24 -6.11 8.63
N ARG A 19 -6.97 -5.02 8.32
CA ARG A 19 -6.66 -4.15 7.18
C ARG A 19 -5.32 -3.45 7.35
N LYS A 20 -5.04 -2.94 8.55
CA LYS A 20 -3.75 -2.31 8.86
C LYS A 20 -2.59 -3.31 8.71
N GLN A 21 -2.73 -4.53 9.24
CA GLN A 21 -1.68 -5.54 9.12
C GLN A 21 -1.46 -5.98 7.67
N LYS A 22 -2.53 -6.10 6.88
CA LYS A 22 -2.44 -6.39 5.44
C LYS A 22 -1.60 -5.33 4.73
N PHE A 23 -1.88 -4.04 4.96
CA PHE A 23 -1.10 -2.94 4.38
C PHE A 23 0.38 -3.04 4.74
N VAL A 24 0.71 -3.27 6.02
CA VAL A 24 2.10 -3.39 6.50
C VAL A 24 2.83 -4.55 5.83
N ASN A 25 2.17 -5.69 5.67
CA ASN A 25 2.77 -6.85 5.00
C ASN A 25 3.02 -6.59 3.51
N GLU A 26 2.05 -5.98 2.81
CA GLU A 26 2.15 -5.71 1.38
C GLU A 26 3.19 -4.64 1.07
N ILE A 27 3.26 -3.57 1.86
CA ILE A 27 4.26 -2.51 1.66
C ILE A 27 5.67 -3.01 1.98
N GLY A 28 5.84 -3.79 3.05
CA GLY A 28 7.12 -4.40 3.41
C GLY A 28 7.63 -5.32 2.30
N LYS A 29 6.76 -6.20 1.82
CA LYS A 29 7.08 -7.11 0.70
C LYS A 29 7.45 -6.35 -0.58
N ALA A 30 6.73 -5.28 -0.92
CA ALA A 30 7.03 -4.49 -2.11
C ALA A 30 8.41 -3.82 -2.05
N PHE A 31 8.80 -3.30 -0.87
CA PHE A 31 10.13 -2.74 -0.66
C PHE A 31 11.23 -3.81 -0.66
N GLU A 32 10.97 -5.00 -0.12
CA GLU A 32 11.91 -6.12 -0.14
C GLU A 32 12.12 -6.70 -1.55
N ASP A 33 11.03 -6.91 -2.30
CA ASP A 33 11.07 -7.59 -3.59
C ASP A 33 11.63 -6.69 -4.71
N ILE A 34 11.15 -5.44 -4.80
CA ILE A 34 11.45 -4.55 -5.94
C ILE A 34 11.83 -3.12 -5.54
N GLY A 35 11.79 -2.77 -4.25
CA GLY A 35 12.14 -1.44 -3.76
C GLY A 35 11.14 -0.33 -4.12
N PHE A 36 9.98 -0.67 -4.68
CA PHE A 36 9.02 0.30 -5.21
C PHE A 36 7.57 -0.16 -4.99
N VAL A 37 6.67 0.80 -4.75
CA VAL A 37 5.24 0.54 -4.51
C VAL A 37 4.39 1.70 -5.02
N ALA A 38 3.25 1.40 -5.64
CA ALA A 38 2.25 2.41 -6.02
C ALA A 38 1.25 2.64 -4.87
N LEU A 39 1.33 3.80 -4.22
CA LEU A 39 0.45 4.15 -3.11
C LEU A 39 -0.84 4.83 -3.60
N LYS A 40 -1.99 4.25 -3.24
CA LYS A 40 -3.33 4.82 -3.47
C LYS A 40 -3.90 5.42 -2.19
N GLY A 41 -4.96 6.21 -2.32
CA GLY A 41 -5.64 6.80 -1.16
C GLY A 41 -4.78 7.81 -0.41
N HIS A 42 -3.78 8.40 -1.08
CA HIS A 42 -2.80 9.33 -0.52
C HIS A 42 -3.34 10.78 -0.39
N PHE A 43 -4.67 10.94 -0.37
CA PHE A 43 -5.41 12.20 -0.20
C PHE A 43 -4.99 13.35 -1.12
N LEU A 44 -4.33 13.05 -2.23
CA LEU A 44 -4.10 14.02 -3.29
C LEU A 44 -5.24 13.92 -4.30
N ASN A 45 -5.72 15.08 -4.76
CA ASN A 45 -6.60 15.12 -5.90
C ASN A 45 -5.76 14.88 -7.16
N ASP A 46 -6.27 14.03 -8.05
CA ASP A 46 -5.75 13.85 -9.41
C ASP A 46 -6.08 15.13 -10.22
N GLN A 47 -5.35 16.22 -9.99
CA GLN A 47 -5.43 17.43 -10.83
C GLN A 47 -4.59 17.26 -12.09
#